data_AF-A0A0Q9MA33-F1
#
_entry.id   AF-A0A0Q9MA33-F1
#
_cell.length_a   1.000
_cell.length_b   1.000
_cell.length_c   1.000
_cell.angle_alpha   90.00
_cell.angle_beta   90.00
_cell.angle_gamma   90.00
#
_symmetry.space_group_name_H-M   'P 1'
#
loop_
_entity.id
_entity.type
_entity.pdbx_description
1 polymer ?
#
loop_
_entity_poly.entity_id
_entity_poly.type
_entity_poly.pdbx_seq_one_letter_code
_entity_poly.pdbx_strand_id
1 'polypeptide(L)'
;MSTTHSTPRDTPAHPAPERAADGTTPHQPVERAPLKNLTVRELLGQLTLVEDELRATPFWISPEGNRRVNPEVAQLLARQRAVAEQLRARRVSWASAEGSRHQSAAWPRPPWV
;
A
#
# COMPACT_ATOMS: atom_id res chain seq x y z
N MET A 1 -40.65 -60.30 -7.40
CA MET A 1 -41.38 -59.29 -8.17
C MET A 1 -41.77 -58.17 -7.20
N SER A 2 -41.52 -56.90 -7.57
CA SER A 2 -42.04 -55.65 -6.95
C SER A 2 -41.49 -55.32 -5.53
N THR A 3 -40.49 -54.45 -5.30
CA THR A 3 -40.20 -53.03 -5.65
C THR A 3 -40.87 -52.01 -4.70
N THR A 4 -40.00 -51.25 -3.99
CA THR A 4 -40.13 -49.84 -3.51
C THR A 4 -41.15 -49.48 -2.40
N HIS A 5 -40.96 -48.51 -1.49
CA HIS A 5 -40.03 -47.38 -1.36
C HIS A 5 -39.88 -46.96 0.12
N SER A 6 -38.64 -46.64 0.53
CA SER A 6 -38.34 -45.77 1.66
C SER A 6 -38.45 -44.31 1.23
N THR A 7 -39.04 -43.45 2.08
CA THR A 7 -38.98 -41.99 1.93
C THR A 7 -38.82 -41.36 3.31
N PRO A 8 -37.65 -40.79 3.66
CA PRO A 8 -37.51 -39.92 4.82
C PRO A 8 -37.93 -38.48 4.45
N ARG A 9 -38.78 -37.89 5.30
CA ARG A 9 -39.30 -36.54 5.16
C ARG A 9 -38.34 -35.53 5.80
N ASP A 10 -37.68 -34.79 4.93
CA ASP A 10 -37.38 -33.35 5.00
C ASP A 10 -37.19 -32.70 6.38
N THR A 11 -35.93 -32.46 6.74
CA THR A 11 -35.53 -31.42 7.69
C THR A 11 -35.02 -30.23 6.88
N PRO A 12 -35.58 -29.02 7.00
CA PRO A 12 -35.00 -27.85 6.36
C PRO A 12 -33.71 -27.49 7.09
N ALA A 13 -32.58 -27.93 6.53
CA ALA A 13 -31.27 -27.43 6.90
C ALA A 13 -31.15 -25.99 6.37
N HIS A 14 -31.18 -25.05 7.30
CA HIS A 14 -30.75 -23.67 7.10
C HIS A 14 -29.43 -23.66 6.31
N PRO A 15 -29.32 -22.97 5.16
CA PRO A 15 -28.02 -22.75 4.57
C PRO A 15 -27.21 -21.84 5.50
N ALA A 16 -26.05 -22.35 5.91
CA ALA A 16 -25.03 -21.58 6.59
C ALA A 16 -24.68 -20.34 5.74
N PRO A 17 -24.39 -19.17 6.36
CA PRO A 17 -23.85 -18.05 5.62
C PRO A 17 -22.51 -18.48 5.03
N GLU A 18 -22.52 -18.68 3.72
CA GLU A 18 -21.37 -18.77 2.86
C GLU A 18 -20.43 -17.61 3.26
N ARG A 19 -19.35 -17.95 3.96
CA ARG A 19 -18.28 -17.00 4.23
C ARG A 19 -17.81 -16.55 2.87
N ALA A 20 -18.15 -15.31 2.52
CA ALA A 20 -17.58 -14.58 1.40
C ALA A 20 -16.06 -14.66 1.50
N ALA A 21 -15.50 -15.63 0.81
CA ALA A 21 -14.09 -15.73 0.50
C ALA A 21 -13.87 -14.79 -0.69
N ASP A 22 -13.86 -13.48 -0.43
CA ASP A 22 -13.42 -12.49 -1.41
C ASP A 22 -12.95 -11.23 -0.69
N GLY A 23 -11.83 -11.38 0.03
CA GLY A 23 -11.03 -10.29 0.56
C GLY A 23 -9.75 -10.04 -0.24
N THR A 24 -9.49 -10.82 -1.30
CA THR A 24 -8.43 -10.50 -2.26
C THR A 24 -8.94 -9.33 -3.09
N THR A 25 -8.87 -8.14 -2.51
CA THR A 25 -8.92 -6.90 -3.28
C THR A 25 -7.92 -7.09 -4.41
N PRO A 26 -8.35 -7.16 -5.68
CA PRO A 26 -7.40 -7.26 -6.77
C PRO A 26 -6.49 -6.06 -6.59
N HIS A 27 -5.20 -6.34 -6.41
CA HIS A 27 -4.14 -5.35 -6.32
C HIS A 27 -4.14 -4.65 -7.67
N GLN A 28 -5.03 -3.67 -7.83
CA GLN A 28 -5.17 -2.90 -9.04
C GLN A 28 -3.76 -2.40 -9.38
N PRO A 29 -3.27 -2.62 -10.61
CA PRO A 29 -2.05 -1.97 -11.04
C PRO A 29 -2.36 -0.48 -11.01
N VAL A 30 -2.00 0.18 -9.90
CA VAL A 30 -2.20 1.61 -9.71
C VAL A 30 -1.50 2.24 -10.90
N GLU A 31 -2.27 2.79 -11.85
CA GLU A 31 -1.74 3.55 -12.96
C GLU A 31 -0.71 4.49 -12.36
N ARG A 32 0.54 4.33 -12.80
CA ARG A 32 1.70 4.95 -12.18
C ARG A 32 1.71 6.43 -12.55
N ALA A 33 0.78 7.18 -11.96
CA ALA A 33 0.68 8.60 -12.13
C ALA A 33 2.05 9.22 -11.86
N PRO A 34 2.48 10.20 -12.67
CA PRO A 34 3.79 10.82 -12.50
C PRO A 34 3.88 11.40 -11.09
N LEU A 35 4.84 10.91 -10.29
CA LEU A 35 5.03 11.25 -8.87
C LEU A 35 5.09 12.77 -8.62
N LYS A 36 5.49 13.55 -9.63
CA LYS A 36 5.57 15.01 -9.59
C LYS A 36 4.22 15.68 -9.31
N ASN A 37 3.11 15.08 -9.76
CA ASN A 37 1.77 15.68 -9.66
C ASN A 37 0.99 15.27 -8.41
N LEU A 38 1.50 14.30 -7.63
CA LEU A 38 0.83 13.79 -6.44
C LEU A 38 0.94 14.77 -5.26
N THR A 39 -0.07 14.92 -4.44
CA THR A 39 -0.03 15.63 -3.16
C THR A 39 0.87 14.91 -2.14
N VAL A 40 1.24 15.58 -1.03
CA VAL A 40 2.04 14.94 0.04
C VAL A 40 1.32 13.72 0.62
N ARG A 41 -0.01 13.80 0.82
CA ARG A 41 -0.83 12.69 1.30
C ARG A 41 -0.79 11.50 0.34
N GLU A 42 -0.90 11.76 -0.96
CA GLU A 42 -0.82 10.73 -1.99
C GLU A 42 0.60 10.13 -2.08
N LEU A 43 1.65 10.93 -1.93
CA LEU A 43 3.03 10.44 -1.86
C LEU A 43 3.26 9.53 -0.64
N LEU A 44 2.69 9.87 0.52
CA LEU A 44 2.74 9.00 1.70
C LEU A 44 1.96 7.69 1.46
N GLY A 45 0.77 7.77 0.85
CA GLY A 45 0.01 6.58 0.47
C GLY A 45 0.78 5.68 -0.49
N GLN A 46 1.46 6.26 -1.49
CA GLN A 46 2.33 5.53 -2.41
C GLN A 46 3.53 4.90 -1.70
N LEU A 47 4.11 5.58 -0.71
CA LEU A 47 5.19 5.01 0.08
C LEU A 47 4.73 3.79 0.87
N THR A 48 3.57 3.87 1.53
CA THR A 48 2.98 2.74 2.27
C THR A 48 2.70 1.56 1.35
N LEU A 49 2.11 1.79 0.18
CA LEU A 49 1.87 0.72 -0.79
C LEU A 49 3.16 0.02 -1.24
N VAL A 50 4.22 0.78 -1.54
CA VAL A 50 5.51 0.21 -1.92
C VAL A 50 6.15 -0.56 -0.76
N GLU A 51 5.98 -0.11 0.47
CA GLU A 51 6.48 -0.82 1.65
C GLU A 51 5.71 -2.13 1.91
N ASP A 52 4.40 -2.13 1.70
CA ASP A 52 3.57 -3.33 1.80
C ASP A 52 3.93 -4.34 0.70
N GLU A 53 4.10 -3.88 -0.54
CA GLU A 53 4.60 -4.70 -1.66
C GLU A 53 5.98 -5.29 -1.32
N LEU A 54 6.93 -4.49 -0.83
CA LEU A 54 8.26 -4.97 -0.44
C LEU A 54 8.23 -6.03 0.68
N ARG A 55 7.29 -5.93 1.63
CA ARG A 55 7.12 -6.94 2.69
C ARG A 55 6.55 -8.24 2.15
N ALA A 56 5.69 -8.17 1.15
CA ALA A 56 5.07 -9.33 0.52
C ALA A 56 6.01 -10.01 -0.52
N THR A 57 6.90 -9.25 -1.14
CA THR A 57 7.81 -9.77 -2.18
C THR A 57 8.98 -10.57 -1.59
N PRO A 58 9.19 -11.82 -2.00
CA PRO A 58 10.36 -12.58 -1.58
C PRO A 58 11.63 -11.97 -2.16
N PHE A 59 12.63 -11.74 -1.30
CA PHE A 59 13.91 -11.16 -1.71
C PHE A 59 14.73 -12.08 -2.61
N TRP A 60 14.66 -13.38 -2.35
CA TRP A 60 15.34 -14.41 -3.12
C TRP A 60 14.32 -15.24 -3.87
N ILE A 61 14.56 -15.43 -5.16
CA ILE A 61 13.84 -16.39 -5.99
C ILE A 61 14.83 -17.43 -6.49
N SER A 62 14.35 -18.62 -6.81
CA SER A 62 15.20 -19.69 -7.33
C SER A 62 14.67 -20.21 -8.66
N PRO A 63 14.68 -19.39 -9.73
CA PRO A 63 14.35 -19.90 -11.05
C PRO A 63 15.35 -21.01 -11.41
N GLU A 64 14.82 -22.19 -11.76
CA GLU A 64 15.62 -23.33 -12.25
C GLU A 64 16.68 -23.83 -11.25
N GLY A 65 16.42 -23.68 -9.94
CA GLY A 65 17.33 -24.15 -8.88
C GLY A 65 18.51 -23.23 -8.59
N ASN A 66 18.63 -22.08 -9.27
CA ASN A 66 19.65 -21.09 -9.00
C ASN A 66 19.09 -19.92 -8.19
N ARG A 67 19.58 -19.73 -6.98
CA ARG A 67 19.17 -18.62 -6.10
C ARG A 67 19.65 -17.28 -6.69
N ARG A 68 18.70 -16.40 -7.00
CA ARG A 68 18.93 -15.04 -7.53
C ARG A 68 18.11 -14.02 -6.74
N VAL A 69 18.59 -12.78 -6.71
CA VAL A 69 17.82 -11.66 -6.15
C VAL A 69 16.58 -11.45 -7.02
N ASN A 70 15.43 -11.28 -6.39
CA ASN A 70 14.21 -10.98 -7.12
C ASN A 70 14.32 -9.60 -7.81
N PRO A 71 14.25 -9.53 -9.16
CA PRO A 71 14.35 -8.26 -9.87
C PRO A 71 13.23 -7.27 -9.52
N GLU A 72 12.08 -7.76 -9.04
CA GLU A 72 10.98 -6.91 -8.58
C GLU A 72 11.37 -6.09 -7.35
N VAL A 73 12.16 -6.65 -6.44
CA VAL A 73 12.63 -5.93 -5.25
C VAL A 73 13.49 -4.73 -5.64
N ALA A 74 14.35 -4.86 -6.66
CA ALA A 74 15.14 -3.74 -7.15
C ALA A 74 14.26 -2.61 -7.72
N GLN A 75 13.19 -2.97 -8.42
CA GLN A 75 12.22 -2.00 -8.96
C GLN A 75 11.44 -1.29 -7.84
N LEU A 76 10.99 -2.05 -6.85
CA LEU A 76 10.27 -1.51 -5.69
C LEU A 76 11.14 -0.58 -4.86
N LEU A 77 12.41 -0.93 -4.62
CA LEU A 77 13.37 -0.06 -3.93
C LEU A 77 13.66 1.21 -4.72
N ALA A 78 13.80 1.12 -6.05
CA ALA A 78 13.96 2.31 -6.89
C ALA A 78 12.75 3.24 -6.78
N ARG A 79 11.53 2.69 -6.75
CA ARG A 79 10.30 3.45 -6.56
C ARG A 79 10.22 4.09 -5.18
N GLN A 80 10.56 3.35 -4.12
CA GLN A 80 10.60 3.87 -2.75
C GLN A 80 11.53 5.08 -2.65
N ARG A 81 12.72 4.99 -3.28
CA ARG A 81 13.68 6.10 -3.33
C ARG A 81 13.11 7.31 -4.06
N ALA A 82 12.47 7.12 -5.21
CA ALA A 82 11.85 8.21 -5.97
C ALA A 82 10.74 8.92 -5.19
N VAL A 83 9.88 8.17 -4.48
CA VAL A 83 8.84 8.74 -3.61
C VAL A 83 9.46 9.52 -2.45
N ALA A 84 10.48 8.94 -1.79
CA ALA A 84 11.19 9.60 -0.69
C ALA A 84 11.91 10.88 -1.16
N GLU A 85 12.51 10.88 -2.34
CA GLU A 85 13.10 12.07 -2.96
C GLU A 85 12.06 13.16 -3.20
N GLN A 86 10.87 12.82 -3.68
CA GLN A 86 9.81 13.83 -3.85
C GLN A 86 9.27 14.38 -2.55
N LEU A 87 9.14 13.55 -1.52
CA LEU A 87 8.80 14.01 -0.17
C LEU A 87 9.88 14.96 0.37
N ARG A 88 11.17 14.64 0.19
CA ARG A 88 12.28 15.53 0.58
C ARG A 88 12.28 16.83 -0.19
N ALA A 89 12.07 16.79 -1.51
CA ALA A 89 12.00 18.00 -2.34
C ALA A 89 10.88 18.95 -1.87
N ARG A 90 9.73 18.40 -1.48
CA ARG A 90 8.60 19.19 -0.93
C ARG A 90 8.86 19.73 0.47
N ARG A 91 9.56 18.97 1.32
CA ARG A 91 10.01 19.47 2.62
C ARG A 91 10.99 20.64 2.46
N VAL A 92 11.92 20.55 1.51
CA VAL A 92 12.89 21.62 1.20
C VAL A 92 12.20 22.83 0.59
N SER A 93 11.19 22.66 -0.26
CA SER A 93 10.43 23.80 -0.80
C SER A 93 9.65 24.53 0.29
N TRP A 94 9.09 23.82 1.27
CA TRP A 94 8.49 24.44 2.46
C TRP A 94 9.53 25.13 3.33
N ALA A 95 10.65 24.49 3.65
CA ALA A 95 11.71 25.10 4.46
C ALA A 95 12.35 26.34 3.78
N SER A 96 12.46 26.33 2.45
CA SER A 96 12.97 27.46 1.66
C SER A 96 11.94 28.60 1.56
N ALA A 97 10.65 28.27 1.39
CA ALA A 97 9.56 29.25 1.46
C ALA A 97 9.46 29.88 2.87
N GLU A 98 9.68 29.08 3.91
CA GLU A 98 9.74 29.52 5.30
C GLU A 98 10.95 30.42 5.54
N GLY A 99 12.14 30.05 5.02
CA GLY A 99 13.37 30.85 5.10
C GLY A 99 13.32 32.18 4.35
N SER A 100 12.47 32.31 3.32
CA SER A 100 12.25 33.58 2.61
C SER A 100 11.14 34.45 3.25
N ARG A 101 10.30 33.86 4.11
CA ARG A 101 9.22 34.58 4.85
C ARG A 101 9.53 34.82 6.34
N HIS A 102 10.61 34.22 6.88
CA HIS A 102 11.03 34.36 8.27
C HIS A 102 11.97 35.56 8.52
N GLN A 103 11.60 36.75 8.06
CA GLN A 103 12.06 37.99 8.71
C GLN A 103 10.95 38.73 9.46
N SER A 104 9.71 38.22 9.48
CA SER A 104 8.57 38.95 10.06
C SER A 104 7.75 38.19 11.11
N ALA A 105 8.05 36.91 11.38
CA ALA A 105 7.36 36.15 12.42
C ALA A 105 8.19 36.13 13.72
N ALA A 106 8.34 37.31 14.34
CA ALA A 106 8.69 37.38 15.75
C ALA A 106 7.51 36.82 16.54
N TRP A 107 7.57 35.56 16.95
CA TRP A 107 6.61 35.01 17.90
C TRP A 107 6.64 35.89 19.16
N PRO A 108 5.48 36.36 19.66
CA PRO A 108 5.45 37.11 20.91
C PRO A 108 6.07 36.22 21.99
N ARG A 109 7.01 36.79 22.75
CA ARG A 109 7.64 36.08 23.86
C ARG A 109 6.53 35.64 24.83
N PRO A 110 6.55 34.38 25.29
CA PRO A 110 5.57 33.92 26.24
C PRO A 110 5.65 34.73 27.55
N PRO A 111 4.52 34.96 28.24
CA PRO A 111 4.40 35.93 29.34
C PRO A 111 5.04 35.49 30.67
N TRP A 112 5.91 34.49 30.67
CA TRP A 112 6.54 33.95 31.88
C TRP A 112 8.07 34.13 31.90
N VAL A 113 8.57 35.14 31.17
CA VAL A 113 9.98 35.58 31.22
C VAL A 113 10.05 36.99 31.80
#